data_AF-A0A645C374-F1
#
_entry.id   AF-A0A645C374-F1
#
_cell.length_a   1.000
_cell.length_b   1.000
_cell.length_c   1.000
_cell.angle_alpha   90.00
_cell.angle_beta   90.00
_cell.angle_gamma   90.00
#
_symmetry.space_group_name_H-M   'P 1'
#
loop_
_entity.id
_entity.type
_entity.pdbx_description
1 polymer ?
#
loop_
_entity_poly.entity_id
_entity_poly.type
_entity_poly.pdbx_seq_one_letter_code
_entity_poly.pdbx_strand_id
1 'polypeptide(L)'
;MRIKHAQDCLSMIEWILEEKKAYLEKDMTTELIALRLGIEKRKLERTVLDMIGLSLDNVINMYRVVYARALLKSGTPYEDLWHLSGFNSHERMESAFECIVV
;
A
#
# COMPACT_ATOMS: atom_id res chain seq x y z
N MET A 1 7.10 -11.18 16.93
CA MET A 1 7.81 -11.93 15.87
C MET A 1 9.07 -11.15 15.51
N ARG A 2 10.27 -11.75 15.53
CA ARG A 2 11.51 -11.03 15.16
C ARG A 2 11.84 -11.35 13.69
N ILE A 3 11.65 -10.39 12.80
CA ILE A 3 12.08 -10.49 11.39
C ILE A 3 13.61 -10.53 11.36
N LYS A 4 14.17 -11.67 10.93
CA LYS A 4 15.62 -11.88 10.87
C LYS A 4 16.20 -11.59 9.48
N HIS A 5 15.40 -11.75 8.42
CA HIS A 5 15.84 -11.55 7.03
C HIS A 5 14.93 -10.59 6.26
N ALA A 6 15.50 -9.85 5.29
CA ALA A 6 14.76 -8.91 4.46
C ALA A 6 13.61 -9.60 3.69
N GLN A 7 13.82 -10.85 3.25
CA GLN A 7 12.81 -11.65 2.57
C GLN A 7 11.59 -11.92 3.45
N ASP A 8 11.80 -12.25 4.74
CA ASP A 8 10.70 -12.44 5.69
C ASP A 8 9.87 -11.14 5.85
N CYS A 9 10.54 -9.98 5.79
CA CYS A 9 9.86 -8.68 5.84
C CYS A 9 8.92 -8.49 4.66
N LEU A 10 9.36 -8.80 3.45
CA LEU A 10 8.55 -8.66 2.25
C LEU A 10 7.33 -9.58 2.29
N SER A 11 7.52 -10.85 2.62
CA SER A 11 6.40 -11.80 2.70
C SER A 11 5.36 -11.38 3.76
N MET A 12 5.79 -10.76 4.85
CA MET A 12 4.85 -10.21 5.83
C MET A 12 4.12 -8.96 5.33
N ILE A 13 4.79 -8.09 4.57
CA ILE A 13 4.14 -6.94 3.93
C ILE A 13 3.11 -7.42 2.91
N GLU A 14 3.48 -8.37 2.05
CA GLU A 14 2.57 -9.00 1.08
C GLU A 14 1.36 -9.62 1.77
N TRP A 15 1.56 -10.36 2.87
CA TRP A 15 0.45 -10.90 3.65
C TRP A 15 -0.47 -9.82 4.25
N ILE A 16 0.10 -8.70 4.72
CA ILE A 16 -0.70 -7.58 5.23
C ILE A 16 -1.48 -6.91 4.09
N LEU A 17 -0.84 -6.64 2.96
CA LEU A 17 -1.47 -5.88 1.89
C LEU A 17 -2.42 -6.76 1.08
N GLU A 18 -1.99 -7.92 0.61
CA GLU A 18 -2.79 -8.73 -0.30
C GLU A 18 -3.79 -9.62 0.43
N GLU A 19 -3.34 -10.47 1.35
CA GLU A 19 -4.22 -11.44 2.02
C GLU A 19 -5.21 -10.77 2.97
N LYS A 20 -4.76 -9.76 3.71
CA LYS A 20 -5.63 -8.99 4.62
C LYS A 20 -6.32 -7.80 3.97
N LYS A 21 -5.99 -7.47 2.72
CA LYS A 21 -6.52 -6.30 2.02
C LYS A 21 -6.34 -4.99 2.82
N ALA A 22 -5.29 -4.91 3.63
CA ALA A 22 -5.10 -3.80 4.57
C ALA A 22 -4.89 -2.46 3.86
N TYR A 23 -4.51 -2.45 2.57
CA TYR A 23 -4.45 -1.23 1.76
C TYR A 23 -5.81 -0.53 1.61
N LEU A 24 -6.94 -1.22 1.86
CA LEU A 24 -8.28 -0.61 1.87
C LEU A 24 -8.56 0.21 3.14
N GLU A 25 -7.75 0.03 4.20
CA GLU A 25 -7.84 0.87 5.38
C GLU A 25 -7.32 2.28 5.02
N LYS A 26 -8.17 3.29 5.22
CA LYS A 26 -7.88 4.68 4.85
C LYS A 26 -6.64 5.23 5.59
N ASP A 27 -6.50 4.86 6.85
CA ASP A 27 -5.37 5.18 7.72
C ASP A 27 -4.17 4.23 7.55
N MET A 28 -4.19 3.32 6.56
CA MET A 28 -3.03 2.49 6.24
C MET A 28 -1.86 3.35 5.82
N THR A 29 -0.77 3.24 6.59
CA THR A 29 0.47 3.98 6.42
C THR A 29 1.66 3.06 6.73
N THR A 30 2.86 3.44 6.29
CA THR A 30 4.10 2.76 6.70
C THR A 30 4.21 2.62 8.22
N GLU A 31 3.80 3.64 8.98
CA GLU A 31 3.83 3.62 10.45
C GLU A 31 2.96 2.49 11.01
N LEU A 32 1.74 2.34 10.49
CA LEU A 32 0.82 1.31 10.94
C LEU A 32 1.31 -0.09 10.59
N ILE A 33 1.94 -0.27 9.42
CA ILE A 33 2.56 -1.54 9.03
C ILE A 33 3.74 -1.87 9.96
N ALA A 34 4.62 -0.89 10.21
CA ALA A 34 5.75 -1.03 11.11
C ALA A 34 5.30 -1.45 12.52
N LEU A 35 4.26 -0.81 13.04
CA LEU A 35 3.63 -1.15 14.32
C LEU A 35 3.07 -2.58 14.32
N ARG A 36 2.33 -2.97 13.28
CA ARG A 36 1.75 -4.33 13.15
C ARG A 36 2.81 -5.42 13.09
N LEU A 37 3.95 -5.12 12.48
CA LEU A 37 5.06 -6.05 12.35
C LEU A 37 6.01 -6.04 13.57
N GLY A 38 5.91 -5.03 14.45
CA GLY A 38 6.85 -4.82 15.55
C GLY A 38 8.25 -4.48 15.05
N ILE A 39 8.36 -3.71 13.96
CA ILE A 39 9.62 -3.27 13.35
C ILE A 39 9.71 -1.76 13.46
N GLU A 40 10.91 -1.23 13.65
CA GLU A 40 11.15 0.21 13.52
C GLU A 40 10.84 0.68 12.09
N LYS A 41 9.99 1.69 11.94
CA LYS A 41 9.59 2.25 10.64
C LYS A 41 10.75 2.54 9.71
N ARG A 42 11.83 3.16 10.21
CA ARG A 42 13.00 3.50 9.40
C ARG A 42 13.69 2.25 8.84
N LYS A 43 13.75 1.17 9.63
CA LYS A 43 14.28 -0.11 9.19
C LYS A 43 13.38 -0.74 8.13
N LEU A 44 12.05 -0.68 8.33
CA LEU A 44 11.07 -1.17 7.37
C LEU A 44 11.20 -0.43 6.02
N GLU A 45 11.16 0.90 6.03
CA GLU A 45 11.30 1.72 4.81
C GLU A 45 12.59 1.41 4.07
N ARG A 46 13.72 1.34 4.78
CA ARG A 46 15.01 1.00 4.16
C ARG A 46 14.98 -0.39 3.54
N THR A 47 14.43 -1.38 4.25
CA THR A 47 14.34 -2.75 3.75
C THR A 47 13.48 -2.83 2.48
N VAL A 48 12.35 -2.12 2.47
CA VAL A 48 11.45 -2.07 1.30
C VAL A 48 12.13 -1.36 0.13
N LEU A 49 12.76 -0.21 0.38
CA LEU A 49 13.47 0.54 -0.65
C LEU A 49 14.64 -0.25 -1.24
N ASP A 50 15.44 -0.90 -0.41
CA ASP A 50 16.60 -1.69 -0.87
C ASP A 50 16.18 -2.90 -1.71
N MET A 51 15.00 -3.47 -1.45
CA MET A 51 14.51 -4.68 -2.12
C MET A 51 13.62 -4.41 -3.34
N ILE A 52 12.72 -3.43 -3.25
CA ILE A 52 11.70 -3.13 -4.27
C ILE A 52 12.08 -1.88 -5.10
N GLY A 53 12.95 -1.02 -4.58
CA GLY A 53 13.31 0.25 -5.22
C GLY A 53 12.25 1.35 -5.05
N LEU A 54 11.22 1.11 -4.23
CA LEU A 54 10.12 2.04 -3.99
C LEU A 54 9.91 2.25 -2.48
N SER A 55 9.33 3.38 -2.09
CA SER A 55 8.87 3.58 -0.71
C SER A 55 7.69 2.65 -0.41
N LEU A 56 7.50 2.29 0.87
CA LEU A 56 6.36 1.46 1.26
C LEU A 56 5.01 2.16 1.00
N ASP A 57 4.97 3.49 1.09
CA ASP A 57 3.79 4.28 0.73
C ASP A 57 3.41 4.09 -0.75
N ASN A 58 4.40 4.14 -1.66
CA ASN A 58 4.16 3.88 -3.08
C ASN A 58 3.69 2.45 -3.32
N VAL A 59 4.24 1.46 -2.59
CA VAL A 59 3.77 0.07 -2.67
C VAL A 59 2.29 -0.02 -2.24
N ILE A 60 1.89 0.58 -1.12
CA ILE A 60 0.48 0.63 -0.69
C ILE A 60 -0.39 1.25 -1.79
N ASN A 61 0.04 2.39 -2.33
CA ASN A 61 -0.69 3.09 -3.38
C ASN A 61 -0.82 2.25 -4.65
N MET A 62 0.18 1.43 -5.02
CA MET A 62 0.05 0.48 -6.14
C MET A 62 -1.08 -0.53 -5.93
N TYR A 63 -1.21 -1.10 -4.73
CA TYR A 63 -2.34 -1.99 -4.43
C TYR A 63 -3.69 -1.27 -4.54
N ARG A 64 -3.78 -0.04 -4.01
CA ARG A 64 -4.99 0.79 -4.11
C ARG A 64 -5.34 1.11 -5.55
N VAL A 65 -4.37 1.50 -6.38
CA VAL A 65 -4.56 1.79 -7.81
C VAL A 65 -5.01 0.55 -8.58
N VAL A 66 -4.39 -0.61 -8.35
CA VAL A 66 -4.79 -1.87 -8.98
C VAL A 66 -6.24 -2.23 -8.62
N TYR A 67 -6.63 -2.01 -7.37
CA TYR A 67 -7.99 -2.24 -6.90
C TYR A 67 -8.99 -1.22 -7.46
N ALA A 68 -8.65 0.07 -7.49
CA ALA A 68 -9.45 1.12 -8.12
C ALA A 68 -9.72 0.82 -9.59
N ARG A 69 -8.69 0.32 -10.32
CA ARG A 69 -8.85 -0.15 -11.70
C ARG A 69 -9.84 -1.31 -11.81
N ALA A 70 -9.85 -2.25 -10.85
CA ALA A 70 -10.80 -3.35 -10.83
C ALA A 70 -12.24 -2.86 -10.57
N LEU A 71 -12.43 -1.95 -9.63
CA LEU A 71 -13.71 -1.29 -9.36
C LEU A 71 -14.25 -0.57 -10.61
N LEU A 72 -13.41 0.23 -11.27
CA LEU A 72 -13.78 0.92 -12.49
C LEU A 72 -14.22 -0.05 -13.59
N LYS A 73 -13.48 -1.15 -13.79
CA LYS A 73 -13.86 -2.22 -14.73
C LYS A 73 -15.18 -2.89 -14.37
N SER A 74 -15.56 -2.91 -13.10
CA SER A 74 -16.84 -3.45 -12.62
C SER A 74 -18.01 -2.46 -12.72
N GLY A 75 -17.76 -1.22 -13.19
CA GLY A 75 -18.79 -0.20 -13.39
C GLY A 75 -18.97 0.75 -12.20
N THR A 76 -18.07 0.72 -11.21
CA THR A 76 -18.06 1.72 -10.13
C THR A 76 -17.82 3.12 -10.73
N PRO A 77 -18.62 4.13 -10.36
CA PRO A 77 -18.40 5.51 -10.79
C PRO A 77 -17.02 6.03 -10.38
N TYR A 78 -16.43 6.88 -11.22
CA TYR A 78 -15.07 7.38 -11.00
C TYR A 78 -14.94 8.15 -9.68
N GLU A 79 -15.94 8.98 -9.39
CA GLU A 79 -16.08 9.79 -8.18
C GLU A 79 -16.10 8.98 -6.88
N ASP A 80 -16.43 7.69 -6.96
CA ASP A 80 -16.48 6.78 -5.81
C ASP A 80 -15.18 6.00 -5.61
N LEU A 81 -14.31 5.93 -6.62
CA LEU A 81 -13.14 5.05 -6.60
C LEU A 81 -12.21 5.36 -5.43
N TRP A 82 -11.96 6.63 -5.14
CA TRP A 82 -10.98 7.02 -4.14
C TRP A 82 -11.29 6.43 -2.76
N HIS A 83 -12.53 6.59 -2.28
CA HIS A 83 -12.88 6.14 -0.94
C HIS A 83 -13.09 4.63 -0.84
N LEU A 84 -13.52 3.98 -1.94
CA LEU A 84 -13.70 2.54 -2.02
C LEU A 84 -12.39 1.77 -2.18
N SER A 85 -11.36 2.41 -2.76
CA SER A 85 -10.03 1.82 -2.92
C SER A 85 -9.05 2.16 -1.79
N GLY A 86 -9.52 2.80 -0.72
CA GLY A 86 -8.74 3.05 0.48
C GLY A 86 -7.93 4.34 0.47
N PHE A 87 -8.12 5.23 -0.52
CA PHE A 87 -7.53 6.56 -0.46
C PHE A 87 -8.28 7.47 0.52
N ASN A 88 -7.53 8.37 1.15
CA ASN A 88 -8.05 9.36 2.10
C ASN A 88 -8.80 10.52 1.43
N SER A 89 -8.46 10.83 0.17
CA SER A 89 -9.11 11.87 -0.61
C SER A 89 -8.98 11.56 -2.10
N HIS A 90 -9.79 12.26 -2.90
CA HIS A 90 -9.72 12.18 -4.36
C HIS A 90 -8.36 12.65 -4.88
N GLU A 91 -7.82 13.75 -4.36
CA GLU A 91 -6.52 14.31 -4.77
C GLU A 91 -5.38 13.31 -4.53
N ARG A 92 -5.44 12.55 -3.42
CA ARG A 92 -4.45 11.51 -3.14
C ARG A 92 -4.50 10.36 -4.14
N MET A 93 -5.70 10.00 -4.61
CA MET A 93 -5.86 9.01 -5.67
C MET A 93 -5.27 9.52 -6.99
N GLU A 94 -5.58 10.76 -7.38
CA GLU A 94 -5.04 11.38 -8.59
C GLU A 94 -3.50 11.42 -8.60
N SER A 95 -2.89 11.91 -7.52
CA SER A 95 -1.42 11.93 -7.39
C SER A 95 -0.81 10.52 -7.46
N ALA A 96 -1.50 9.50 -6.93
CA ALA A 96 -1.05 8.12 -7.04
C ALA A 96 -1.13 7.60 -8.48
N PHE A 97 -2.20 7.94 -9.23
CA PHE A 97 -2.30 7.59 -10.64
C PHE A 97 -1.20 8.25 -11.47
N GLU A 98 -0.94 9.54 -11.26
CA GLU A 98 0.16 10.26 -11.94
C GLU A 98 1.53 9.66 -11.61
N CYS A 99 1.73 9.15 -10.40
CA CYS A 99 3.02 8.58 -10.02
C CYS A 99 3.23 7.15 -10.55
N ILE A 100 2.16 6.37 -10.76
CA ILE A 100 2.23 4.93 -11.01
C ILE A 100 1.92 4.57 -12.47
N VAL A 101 1.03 5.32 -13.14
CA VAL A 101 0.44 4.93 -14.43
C VAL A 101 1.12 5.63 -15.62
N VAL A 102 2.00 6.60 -15.37
CA VAL A 102 2.72 7.39 -16.39
C VAL A 102 3.83 6.59 -17.05
#